data_AF-A0AAX2USI4-F1
#
_entry.id   AF-A0AAX2USI4-F1
#
_cell.length_a   1.000
_cell.length_b   1.000
_cell.length_c   1.000
_cell.angle_alpha   90.00
_cell.angle_beta   90.00
_cell.angle_gamma   90.00
#
_symmetry.space_group_name_H-M   'P 1'
#
loop_
_entity.id
_entity.type
_entity.pdbx_description
1 polymer ?
#
loop_
_entity_poly.entity_id
_entity_poly.type
_entity_poly.pdbx_seq_one_letter_code
_entity_poly.pdbx_strand_id
1 'polypeptide(L)'
;MTRISSDPGFYQDLNELQQIKSNPDQRAALDAAAGQFEVSFLQTVLKHMRSATDALQDEDDKIIKGQSLYRDMYDSQLAMSMVKRGGIGLREQMVNQLAPSLKNPDGMVASEQQTLAAFSQPLNSAKMKKVD
;
A
#
# COMPACT_ATOMS: atom_id res chain seq x y z
N MET A 1 26.06 -12.19 28.27
CA MET A 1 24.89 -12.97 27.78
C MET A 1 23.71 -12.02 27.71
N THR A 2 23.37 -11.54 26.52
CA THR A 2 22.21 -10.64 26.33
C THR A 2 21.26 -11.33 25.37
N ARG A 3 20.26 -12.00 25.92
CA ARG A 3 19.09 -12.45 25.17
C ARG A 3 18.09 -11.30 25.16
N ILE A 4 18.13 -10.51 24.10
CA ILE A 4 17.04 -9.61 23.75
C ILE A 4 16.06 -10.47 22.96
N SER A 5 15.01 -10.95 23.63
CA SER A 5 13.89 -11.61 22.98
C SER A 5 13.12 -10.54 22.20
N SER A 6 13.05 -10.71 20.88
CA SER A 6 12.30 -9.90 19.94
C SER A 6 10.79 -9.98 20.20
N ASP A 7 10.15 -8.82 20.07
CA ASP A 7 8.83 -8.38 20.55
C ASP A 7 7.61 -9.08 19.87
N PRO A 8 6.56 -9.48 20.60
CA PRO A 8 5.40 -10.12 20.01
C PRO A 8 4.34 -9.08 19.58
N GLY A 9 4.31 -8.77 18.28
CA GLY A 9 3.09 -8.31 17.62
C GLY A 9 3.00 -6.82 17.28
N PHE A 10 3.90 -6.33 16.43
CA PHE A 10 3.73 -5.18 15.53
C PHE A 10 3.13 -3.87 16.11
N TYR A 11 3.96 -3.05 16.74
CA TYR A 11 3.74 -1.62 16.88
C TYR A 11 4.68 -0.89 15.94
N GLN A 12 4.28 -0.70 14.67
CA GLN A 12 4.94 0.13 13.65
C GLN A 12 6.47 0.14 13.75
N ASP A 13 7.18 -0.75 13.06
CA ASP A 13 8.65 -0.85 13.13
C ASP A 13 9.34 0.47 12.72
N LEU A 14 9.44 1.39 13.69
CA LEU A 14 9.99 2.73 13.53
C LEU A 14 11.48 2.66 13.21
N ASN A 15 12.12 1.54 13.57
CA ASN A 15 13.52 1.30 13.27
C ASN A 15 13.71 0.87 11.82
N GLU A 16 12.83 0.03 11.26
CA GLU A 16 12.79 -0.24 9.83
C GLU A 16 12.48 1.04 9.04
N LEU A 17 11.52 1.86 9.47
CA LEU A 17 11.21 3.14 8.80
C LEU A 17 12.39 4.12 8.83
N GLN A 18 13.14 4.19 9.94
CA GLN A 18 14.35 5.01 10.03
C GLN A 18 15.47 4.51 9.12
N GLN A 19 15.63 3.20 9.00
CA GLN A 19 16.59 2.58 8.07
C GLN A 19 16.20 2.84 6.61
N ILE A 20 14.91 2.72 6.27
CA ILE A 20 14.37 3.04 4.95
C ILE A 20 14.66 4.50 4.60
N LYS A 21 14.39 5.43 5.53
CA LYS A 21 14.64 6.86 5.32
C LYS A 21 16.12 7.20 5.09
N SER A 22 17.02 6.47 5.73
CA SER A 22 18.47 6.71 5.66
C SER A 22 19.14 5.98 4.48
N ASN A 23 18.38 5.19 3.72
CA ASN A 23 18.92 4.38 2.63
C ASN A 23 19.28 5.26 1.42
N PRO A 24 20.54 5.22 0.93
CA PRO A 24 20.97 5.97 -0.25
C PRO A 24 20.29 5.47 -1.54
N ASP A 25 19.83 4.22 -1.59
CA ASP A 25 19.02 3.71 -2.69
C ASP A 25 17.54 4.03 -2.47
N GLN A 26 17.10 5.15 -3.04
CA GLN A 26 15.73 5.61 -2.95
C GLN A 26 14.71 4.63 -3.52
N ARG A 27 15.10 3.80 -4.51
CA ARG A 27 14.18 2.82 -5.11
C ARG A 27 14.00 1.63 -4.19
N ALA A 28 15.07 1.13 -3.58
CA ALA A 28 14.99 0.10 -2.55
C ALA A 28 14.25 0.60 -1.29
N ALA A 29 14.44 1.86 -0.93
CA ALA A 29 13.69 2.51 0.15
C ALA A 29 12.18 2.58 -0.16
N LEU A 30 11.81 2.96 -1.39
CA LEU A 30 10.42 3.00 -1.83
C LEU A 30 9.76 1.61 -1.80
N ASP A 31 10.46 0.57 -2.25
CA ASP A 31 9.97 -0.81 -2.22
C ASP A 31 9.71 -1.29 -0.79
N ALA A 32 10.65 -1.03 0.12
CA ALA A 32 10.50 -1.36 1.53
C ALA A 32 9.36 -0.58 2.20
N ALA A 33 9.24 0.73 1.94
CA ALA A 33 8.15 1.55 2.45
C ALA A 33 6.78 1.09 1.93
N ALA A 34 6.69 0.78 0.64
CA ALA A 34 5.47 0.30 0.00
C ALA A 34 5.05 -1.08 0.55
N GLY A 35 6.00 -1.96 0.86
CA GLY A 35 5.73 -3.22 1.56
C GLY A 35 5.16 -3.01 2.98
N GLN A 36 5.73 -2.07 3.75
CA GLN A 36 5.21 -1.73 5.09
C GLN A 36 3.81 -1.12 5.03
N PHE A 37 3.55 -0.29 4.02
CA PHE A 37 2.22 0.25 3.76
C PHE A 37 1.21 -0.88 3.45
N GLU A 38 1.58 -1.84 2.60
CA GLU A 38 0.71 -2.98 2.25
C GLU A 38 0.36 -3.83 3.48
N VAL A 39 1.30 -4.02 4.42
CA VAL A 39 1.03 -4.69 5.70
C VAL A 39 -0.03 -3.93 6.50
N SER A 40 0.15 -2.63 6.69
CA SER A 40 -0.79 -1.78 7.46
C SER A 40 -2.18 -1.71 6.81
N PHE A 41 -2.22 -1.64 5.48
CA PHE A 41 -3.45 -1.69 4.72
C PHE A 41 -4.18 -3.01 4.93
N LEU A 42 -3.49 -4.15 4.79
CA LEU A 42 -4.10 -5.46 4.95
C LEU A 42 -4.59 -5.69 6.39
N GLN A 43 -3.85 -5.22 7.41
CA GLN A 43 -4.31 -5.24 8.80
C GLN A 43 -5.61 -4.46 8.97
N THR A 44 -5.71 -3.27 8.36
CA THR A 44 -6.92 -2.43 8.40
C THR A 44 -8.10 -3.12 7.70
N VAL A 45 -7.85 -3.74 6.54
CA VAL A 45 -8.87 -4.51 5.82
C VAL A 45 -9.37 -5.69 6.66
N LEU A 46 -8.47 -6.51 7.22
CA LEU A 46 -8.83 -7.65 8.06
C LEU A 46 -9.63 -7.20 9.30
N LYS A 47 -9.19 -6.11 9.94
CA LYS A 47 -9.90 -5.50 11.06
C LYS A 47 -11.31 -5.06 10.67
N HIS A 48 -11.49 -4.41 9.52
CA HIS A 48 -12.81 -4.00 9.05
C HIS A 48 -13.70 -5.21 8.70
N MET A 49 -13.16 -6.27 8.10
CA MET A 49 -13.91 -7.50 7.83
C MET A 49 -14.43 -8.14 9.13
N ARG A 50 -13.60 -8.19 10.17
CA ARG A 50 -14.03 -8.68 11.49
C ARG A 50 -15.01 -7.75 12.17
N SER A 51 -14.78 -6.44 12.13
CA SER A 51 -15.72 -5.46 12.67
C SER A 51 -17.10 -5.55 12.01
N ALA A 52 -17.16 -5.84 10.71
CA ALA A 52 -18.41 -6.07 10.00
C ALA A 52 -19.07 -7.38 10.45
N THR A 53 -18.29 -8.42 10.74
CA THR A 53 -18.80 -9.70 11.28
C THR A 53 -19.32 -9.51 12.71
N ASP A 54 -18.59 -8.80 13.56
CA ASP A 54 -18.99 -8.49 14.94
C ASP A 54 -20.26 -7.63 14.97
N ALA A 55 -20.47 -6.75 13.99
CA ALA A 55 -21.69 -5.94 13.87
C ALA A 55 -22.94 -6.74 13.44
N LEU A 56 -22.73 -7.94 12.87
CA LEU A 56 -23.79 -8.86 12.47
C LEU A 56 -24.05 -9.95 13.52
N GLN A 57 -23.24 -10.01 14.58
CA GLN A 57 -23.37 -10.99 15.66
C GLN A 57 -24.52 -10.62 16.61
N ASP A 58 -25.27 -11.63 17.03
CA ASP A 58 -26.31 -11.48 18.04
C ASP A 58 -25.71 -11.09 19.41
N GLU A 59 -26.49 -10.42 20.25
CA GLU A 59 -26.06 -9.92 21.57
C GLU A 59 -25.49 -11.01 22.49
N ASP A 60 -25.93 -12.27 22.31
CA ASP A 60 -25.52 -13.43 23.08
C ASP A 60 -24.13 -13.98 22.67
N ASP A 61 -23.66 -13.66 21.46
CA ASP A 61 -22.40 -14.16 20.86
C ASP A 61 -21.28 -13.11 20.86
N LYS A 62 -21.43 -12.03 21.63
CA LYS A 62 -20.45 -10.93 21.68
C LYS A 62 -19.08 -11.41 22.17
N ILE A 63 -18.06 -11.17 21.34
CA ILE A 63 -16.66 -11.45 21.65
C ILE A 63 -16.20 -10.65 22.88
N ILE A 64 -15.65 -11.35 23.88
CA ILE A 64 -15.05 -10.72 25.08
C ILE A 64 -13.79 -9.95 24.68
N LYS A 65 -13.55 -8.76 25.27
CA LYS A 65 -12.39 -7.88 25.00
C LYS A 65 -11.01 -8.57 25.02
N GLY A 66 -10.83 -9.62 25.84
CA GLY A 66 -9.59 -10.39 25.85
C GLY A 66 -9.38 -11.21 24.57
N GLN A 67 -10.43 -11.77 24.00
CA GLN A 67 -10.38 -12.54 22.76
C GLN A 67 -10.15 -11.65 21.54
N SER A 68 -10.67 -10.42 21.53
CA SER A 68 -10.42 -9.47 20.44
C SER A 68 -8.93 -9.13 20.33
N LEU A 69 -8.22 -8.95 21.46
CA LEU A 69 -6.79 -8.66 21.46
C LEU A 69 -5.96 -9.81 20.83
N TYR A 70 -6.23 -11.07 21.21
CA TYR A 70 -5.54 -12.21 20.61
C TYR A 70 -5.83 -12.36 19.12
N ARG A 71 -7.06 -12.06 18.71
CA ARG A 71 -7.48 -12.06 17.31
C ARG A 71 -6.77 -10.97 16.52
N ASP A 72 -6.62 -9.78 17.09
CA ASP A 72 -5.88 -8.67 16.46
C ASP A 72 -4.40 -9.03 16.29
N MET A 73 -3.76 -9.65 17.30
CA MET A 73 -2.38 -10.12 17.19
C MET A 73 -2.21 -11.20 16.11
N TYR A 74 -3.19 -12.12 16.02
CA TYR A 74 -3.20 -13.15 14.98
C TYR A 74 -3.30 -12.53 13.58
N ASP A 75 -4.17 -11.53 13.41
CA ASP A 75 -4.31 -10.81 12.15
C ASP A 75 -3.05 -10.04 11.76
N SER A 76 -2.37 -9.43 12.73
CA SER A 76 -1.08 -8.78 12.47
C SER A 76 -0.06 -9.76 11.90
N GLN A 77 0.03 -10.97 12.47
CA GLN A 77 0.93 -12.02 11.95
C GLN A 77 0.48 -12.56 10.60
N LEU A 78 -0.82 -12.76 10.42
CA LEU A 78 -1.41 -13.20 9.17
C LEU A 78 -1.10 -12.21 8.05
N ALA A 79 -1.40 -10.92 8.26
CA ALA A 79 -1.14 -9.86 7.30
C ALA A 79 0.35 -9.80 6.91
N MET A 80 1.26 -9.87 7.89
CA MET A 80 2.70 -9.92 7.62
C MET A 80 3.08 -11.15 6.77
N SER A 81 2.54 -12.32 7.10
CA SER A 81 2.83 -13.56 6.36
C SER A 81 2.32 -13.50 4.91
N MET A 82 1.18 -12.85 4.68
CA MET A 82 0.58 -12.69 3.36
C MET A 82 1.43 -11.73 2.51
N VAL A 83 1.83 -10.58 3.05
CA VAL A 83 2.72 -9.64 2.36
C VAL A 83 4.07 -10.28 2.03
N LYS A 84 4.68 -11.00 2.99
CA LYS A 84 5.95 -11.71 2.76
C LYS A 84 5.87 -12.78 1.66
N ARG A 85 4.71 -13.41 1.47
CA ARG A 85 4.50 -14.48 0.47
C ARG A 85 4.10 -13.97 -0.92
N GLY A 86 3.91 -12.67 -1.09
CA GLY A 86 3.53 -12.08 -2.38
C GLY A 86 2.47 -10.98 -2.31
N GLY A 87 1.91 -10.71 -1.13
CA GLY A 87 0.98 -9.59 -0.93
C GLY A 87 -0.27 -9.67 -1.81
N ILE A 88 -0.89 -8.51 -2.00
CA ILE A 88 -2.03 -8.30 -2.91
C ILE A 88 -1.60 -7.58 -4.20
N GLY A 89 -0.32 -7.23 -4.32
CA GLY A 89 0.23 -6.52 -5.47
C GLY A 89 0.29 -5.00 -5.30
N LEU A 90 -0.05 -4.47 -4.13
CA LEU A 90 -0.16 -3.03 -3.91
C LEU A 90 1.21 -2.37 -3.84
N ARG A 91 2.20 -3.05 -3.24
CA ARG A 91 3.59 -2.60 -3.19
C ARG A 91 4.13 -2.34 -4.59
N GLU A 92 3.93 -3.28 -5.50
CA GLU A 92 4.43 -3.22 -6.87
C GLU A 92 3.78 -2.06 -7.63
N GLN A 93 2.47 -1.84 -7.45
CA GLN A 93 1.78 -0.69 -8.04
C GLN A 93 2.31 0.64 -7.50
N MET A 94 2.54 0.76 -6.19
CA MET A 94 3.12 1.96 -5.59
C MET A 94 4.53 2.23 -6.12
N VAL A 95 5.38 1.21 -6.18
CA VAL A 95 6.72 1.34 -6.75
C VAL A 95 6.65 1.77 -8.21
N ASN A 96 5.77 1.18 -9.02
CA ASN A 96 5.62 1.54 -10.43
C ASN A 96 5.13 2.99 -10.63
N GLN A 97 4.24 3.48 -9.76
CA GLN A 97 3.71 4.83 -9.84
C GLN A 97 4.68 5.89 -9.29
N LEU A 98 5.43 5.60 -8.22
CA LEU A 98 6.28 6.57 -7.54
C LEU A 98 7.76 6.51 -7.98
N ALA A 99 8.24 5.40 -8.53
CA ALA A 99 9.63 5.29 -9.01
C ALA A 99 9.98 6.32 -10.11
N PRO A 100 9.08 6.67 -11.07
CA PRO A 100 9.35 7.74 -12.02
C PRO A 100 9.55 9.11 -11.37
N SER A 101 8.82 9.40 -10.28
CA SER A 101 8.92 10.67 -9.55
C SER A 101 10.24 10.80 -8.77
N LEU A 102 10.85 9.70 -8.33
CA LEU A 102 12.17 9.72 -7.69
C LEU A 102 13.30 10.13 -8.65
N LYS A 103 13.11 9.91 -9.96
CA LYS A 103 14.12 10.22 -10.98
C LYS A 103 14.11 11.68 -11.42
N ASN A 104 12.99 12.38 -11.19
CA ASN A 104 12.78 13.77 -11.58
C ASN A 104 12.32 14.61 -10.36
N PRO A 105 13.24 15.14 -9.54
CA PRO A 105 12.88 15.97 -8.39
C PRO A 105 12.15 17.27 -8.76
N ASP A 106 12.18 17.70 -10.02
CA ASP A 106 11.50 18.90 -10.55
C ASP A 106 10.38 18.61 -11.57
N GLY A 107 10.01 17.34 -11.79
CA GLY A 107 9.13 16.96 -12.90
C GLY A 107 7.68 16.75 -12.50
N MET A 108 6.87 17.81 -12.57
CA MET A 108 5.40 17.81 -12.78
C MET A 108 4.70 16.48 -12.44
N VAL A 109 4.15 16.38 -11.23
CA VAL A 109 2.96 15.53 -11.05
C VAL A 109 1.93 16.04 -12.07
N ALA A 110 1.44 15.15 -12.93
CA ALA A 110 0.54 15.53 -14.01
C ALA A 110 -0.58 16.41 -13.44
N SER A 111 -0.58 17.70 -13.76
CA SER A 111 -1.71 18.54 -13.40
C SER A 111 -2.90 18.03 -14.20
N GLU A 112 -4.02 17.86 -13.52
CA GLU A 112 -5.32 17.42 -14.05
C GLU A 112 -5.79 18.20 -15.31
N GLN A 113 -5.10 19.28 -15.69
CA GLN A 113 -5.39 20.06 -16.91
C GLN A 113 -4.99 19.36 -18.22
N GLN A 114 -4.07 18.39 -18.22
CA GLN A 114 -3.57 17.83 -19.49
C GLN A 114 -4.47 16.73 -20.08
N THR A 115 -5.34 16.10 -19.26
CA THR A 115 -6.32 15.10 -19.72
C THR A 115 -7.50 15.73 -20.48
N LEU A 116 -7.86 16.98 -20.16
CA LEU A 116 -8.97 17.69 -20.82
C LEU A 116 -8.62 18.23 -22.22
N ALA A 117 -7.35 18.56 -22.46
CA ALA A 117 -6.87 19.04 -23.76
C ALA A 117 -6.81 17.91 -24.81
N ALA A 118 -6.58 16.67 -24.39
CA ALA A 118 -6.57 15.51 -25.28
C ALA A 118 -7.98 15.14 -25.80
N PHE A 119 -9.03 15.46 -25.05
CA PHE A 119 -10.42 15.18 -25.44
C PHE A 119 -11.01 16.23 -26.40
N SER A 120 -10.34 17.36 -26.60
CA SER A 120 -10.84 18.50 -27.38
C SER A 120 -10.15 18.70 -28.74
N GLN A 121 -9.36 17.72 -29.23
CA GLN A 121 -8.87 17.77 -30.60
C GLN A 121 -9.99 17.46 -31.60
N PRO A 122 -10.37 18.40 -32.50
CA PRO A 122 -11.27 18.07 -33.60
C PRO A 122 -10.53 17.14 -34.58
N LEU A 123 -11.25 16.15 -35.10
CA LEU A 123 -10.77 15.20 -36.11
C LEU A 123 -10.13 15.97 -37.28
N ASN A 124 -8.81 15.90 -37.38
CA ASN A 124 -8.07 16.63 -38.41
C ASN A 124 -8.45 16.04 -39.78
N SER A 125 -9.06 16.88 -40.62
CA SER A 125 -9.54 16.51 -41.95
C SER A 125 -8.44 15.83 -42.78
N ALA A 126 -8.64 14.56 -43.10
CA ALA A 126 -7.80 13.82 -44.04
C ALA A 126 -7.93 14.49 -45.42
N LYS A 127 -6.93 15.29 -45.81
CA LYS A 127 -6.80 15.73 -47.20
C LYS A 127 -6.60 14.49 -48.07
N MET A 128 -7.65 14.10 -48.80
CA MET A 128 -7.54 13.17 -49.93
C MET A 128 -6.50 13.73 -50.91
N LYS A 129 -5.36 13.05 -50.97
CA LYS A 129 -4.37 13.19 -52.03
C LYS A 129 -5.08 12.75 -53.32
N LYS A 130 -5.42 13.70 -54.21
CA LYS A 130 -5.85 13.39 -55.57
C LYS A 130 -4.73 12.55 -56.21
N VAL A 131 -5.11 11.38 -56.69
CA VAL A 131 -4.29 10.53 -57.56
C VAL A 131 -4.65 10.97 -58.97
N ASP A 132 -3.66 11.49 -59.71
CA ASP A 132 -3.72 11.65 -61.16
C ASP A 132 -3.71 10.28 -61.85
#